data_AF-A0A396GGY1-F1
#
_entry.id   AF-A0A396GGY1-F1
#
_cell.length_a   1.000
_cell.length_b   1.000
_cell.length_c   1.000
_cell.angle_alpha   90.00
_cell.angle_beta   90.00
_cell.angle_gamma   90.00
#
_symmetry.space_group_name_H-M   'P 1'
#
loop_
_entity.id
_entity.type
_entity.pdbx_description
1 polymer ?
#
loop_
_entity_poly.entity_id
_entity_poly.type
_entity_poly.pdbx_seq_one_letter_code
_entity_poly.pdbx_strand_id
1 'polypeptide(L)'
;MAGNSLPPVNLTDNGRPVLLPNEIECFFLSGVDLLCEDEPNSWFPHLKSGLLILTTHRLLWLPDTAVASSSSASAVHLSSISHIFPNKKSLKSVFASRRIRFQVSPETGSRSVVVTVVVRGKGDFDAFVAKFWENWRGRAWEESEKVASSSSNAVAGAGSASSGSGIYSSDGTVRMVGVSGILRKEQEMWESTDKSLQDAFQDLNALMSKAKEMVMLAEKMRLKLLSGSNSQTNTTNDEEMGSKEEMQELLLSVGIISPVTKESAGALYHQQLSRQLADFVKVPLERSGGIINLIDIYCLFNRARGTELISPDDLLQACSLWEKFDVPIVLRKFDSGVMVIQNKSHSDEEVFTKIKALVMKPDALRAGISPSDAARTLGVAPAMAKEHLLSAESKGILCRDVSPDGFRFYINLFPEIDRDDVYFKRSGYLSLMGKSNPCSWLKWQACSIQRFDGATNLIKNVKDMESVRKFVCKAI
;
A
#
# COMPACT_ATOMS: atom_id res chain seq x y z
N MET A 1 27.78 -45.67 1.03
CA MET A 1 27.65 -44.19 1.17
C MET A 1 26.44 -43.77 0.35
N ALA A 2 25.22 -44.08 0.81
CA ALA A 2 24.01 -43.69 0.09
C ALA A 2 23.72 -42.23 0.45
N GLY A 3 23.79 -41.34 -0.54
CA GLY A 3 23.57 -39.91 -0.33
C GLY A 3 22.14 -39.64 0.09
N ASN A 4 21.96 -39.20 1.33
CA ASN A 4 20.74 -38.56 1.79
C ASN A 4 20.58 -37.25 1.01
N SER A 5 19.68 -37.16 0.04
CA SER A 5 19.43 -35.88 -0.60
C SER A 5 17.99 -35.76 -1.07
N LEU A 6 17.21 -35.00 -0.30
CA LEU A 6 16.08 -34.27 -0.85
C LEU A 6 16.55 -33.48 -2.09
N PRO A 7 15.68 -33.27 -3.10
CA PRO A 7 16.00 -32.44 -4.25
C PRO A 7 16.61 -31.10 -3.81
N PRO A 8 17.81 -30.74 -4.30
CA PRO A 8 18.43 -29.47 -3.94
C PRO A 8 17.64 -28.31 -4.53
N VAL A 9 17.61 -27.18 -3.82
CA VAL A 9 16.97 -25.94 -4.29
C VAL A 9 18.04 -24.99 -4.79
N ASN A 10 17.94 -24.59 -6.06
CA ASN A 10 18.78 -23.54 -6.61
C ASN A 10 18.42 -22.20 -5.97
N LEU A 11 19.43 -21.49 -5.48
CA LEU A 11 19.28 -20.17 -4.89
C LEU A 11 19.83 -19.11 -5.84
N THR A 12 19.19 -17.96 -5.87
CA THR A 12 19.73 -16.74 -6.48
C THR A 12 20.87 -16.17 -5.62
N ASP A 13 21.65 -15.22 -6.16
CA ASP A 13 22.76 -14.57 -5.45
C ASP A 13 22.33 -13.91 -4.11
N ASN A 14 21.04 -13.61 -3.95
CA ASN A 14 20.44 -13.05 -2.74
C ASN A 14 19.82 -14.11 -1.80
N GLY A 15 20.11 -15.40 -1.99
CA GLY A 15 19.64 -16.48 -1.13
C GLY A 15 18.16 -16.87 -1.28
N ARG A 16 17.46 -16.35 -2.30
CA ARG A 16 16.05 -16.73 -2.58
C ARG A 16 15.95 -17.97 -3.47
N PRO A 17 14.98 -18.87 -3.25
CA PRO A 17 14.79 -20.05 -4.08
C PRO A 17 14.31 -19.68 -5.49
N VAL A 18 14.84 -20.37 -6.49
CA VAL A 18 14.37 -20.27 -7.87
C VAL A 18 13.11 -21.13 -8.03
N LEU A 19 12.01 -20.48 -8.39
CA LEU A 19 10.70 -21.11 -8.61
C LEU A 19 10.61 -21.71 -10.02
N LEU A 20 9.86 -22.82 -10.15
CA LEU A 20 9.51 -23.44 -11.42
C LEU A 20 8.48 -22.58 -12.19
N PRO A 21 8.32 -22.78 -13.52
CA PRO A 21 7.27 -22.11 -14.28
C PRO A 21 5.89 -22.38 -13.67
N ASN A 22 5.08 -21.34 -13.44
CA ASN A 22 3.78 -21.38 -12.75
C ASN A 22 3.82 -21.79 -11.25
N GLU A 23 5.00 -21.89 -10.64
CA GLU A 23 5.14 -22.06 -9.19
C GLU A 23 5.01 -20.70 -8.48
N ILE A 24 4.13 -20.64 -7.48
CA ILE A 24 3.84 -19.41 -6.72
C ILE A 24 4.11 -19.70 -5.25
N GLU A 25 4.77 -18.77 -4.55
CA GLU A 25 4.94 -18.82 -3.09
C GLU A 25 3.61 -18.50 -2.40
N CYS A 26 3.16 -19.38 -1.50
CA CYS A 26 1.86 -19.28 -0.84
C CYS A 26 1.98 -18.90 0.63
N PHE A 27 3.03 -19.35 1.33
CA PHE A 27 3.24 -19.09 2.75
C PHE A 27 4.69 -19.34 3.16
N PHE A 28 5.17 -18.75 4.25
CA PHE A 28 6.46 -19.09 4.83
C PHE A 28 6.43 -19.08 6.36
N LEU A 29 7.30 -19.87 6.99
CA LEU A 29 7.47 -19.99 8.43
C LEU A 29 8.95 -20.00 8.79
N SER A 30 9.34 -19.22 9.78
CA SER A 30 10.71 -19.17 10.31
C SER A 30 10.87 -20.06 11.55
N GLY A 31 12.10 -20.49 11.84
CA GLY A 31 12.43 -21.30 13.01
C GLY A 31 11.76 -22.67 12.98
N VAL A 32 11.79 -23.33 11.82
CA VAL A 32 11.13 -24.61 11.59
C VAL A 32 12.13 -25.76 11.55
N ASP A 33 11.81 -26.83 12.28
CA ASP A 33 12.49 -28.11 12.17
C ASP A 33 11.64 -29.10 11.37
N LEU A 34 12.27 -29.84 10.46
CA LEU A 34 11.70 -31.01 9.80
C LEU A 34 12.37 -32.26 10.35
N LEU A 35 11.61 -33.06 11.08
CA LEU A 35 12.10 -34.26 11.76
C LEU A 35 11.44 -35.50 11.17
N CYS A 36 12.24 -36.49 10.78
CA CYS A 36 11.77 -37.84 10.48
C CYS A 36 11.37 -38.55 11.79
N GLU A 37 10.17 -39.16 11.87
CA GLU A 37 9.75 -39.99 13.01
C GLU A 37 10.26 -41.44 12.90
N ASP A 38 10.65 -41.88 11.70
CA ASP A 38 11.21 -43.22 11.45
C ASP A 38 12.72 -43.31 11.80
N GLU A 39 13.24 -44.53 11.96
CA GLU A 39 14.60 -44.88 12.45
C GLU A 39 15.74 -43.95 11.94
N PRO A 40 16.83 -43.77 12.73
CA PRO A 40 17.91 -42.80 12.47
C PRO A 40 18.69 -42.97 11.16
N ASN A 41 18.39 -43.98 10.35
CA ASN A 41 18.99 -44.25 9.05
C ASN A 41 17.98 -44.10 7.88
N SER A 42 16.93 -43.29 8.07
CA SER A 42 15.99 -42.96 7.00
C SER A 42 16.64 -42.05 5.95
N TRP A 43 16.10 -42.09 4.73
CA TRP A 43 16.58 -41.27 3.61
C TRP A 43 16.30 -39.77 3.78
N PHE A 44 15.43 -39.41 4.73
CA PHE A 44 15.00 -38.04 4.99
C PHE A 44 15.89 -37.39 6.07
N PRO A 45 16.67 -36.34 5.75
CA PRO A 45 17.54 -35.70 6.73
C PRO A 45 16.75 -34.92 7.78
N HIS A 46 17.25 -34.89 9.02
CA HIS A 46 16.73 -33.97 10.04
C HIS A 46 17.21 -32.55 9.77
N LEU A 47 16.31 -31.68 9.37
CA LEU A 47 16.59 -30.28 9.07
C LEU A 47 16.16 -29.44 10.28
N LYS A 48 17.04 -28.60 10.81
CA LYS A 48 16.79 -27.86 12.06
C LYS A 48 16.95 -26.36 11.85
N SER A 49 16.05 -25.59 12.47
CA SER A 49 16.11 -24.13 12.55
C SER A 49 16.28 -23.46 11.19
N GLY A 50 15.38 -23.76 10.25
CA GLY A 50 15.38 -23.15 8.92
C GLY A 50 14.11 -22.38 8.60
N LEU A 51 14.11 -21.76 7.43
CA LEU A 51 12.95 -21.12 6.81
C LEU A 51 12.23 -22.14 5.94
N LEU A 52 10.96 -22.40 6.25
CA LEU A 52 10.08 -23.26 5.48
C LEU A 52 9.19 -22.41 4.58
N ILE A 53 9.25 -22.61 3.27
CA ILE A 53 8.43 -21.91 2.27
C ILE A 53 7.50 -22.94 1.63
N LEU A 54 6.20 -22.66 1.67
CA LEU A 54 5.19 -23.40 0.94
C LEU A 54 4.93 -22.72 -0.40
N THR A 55 5.10 -23.46 -1.49
CA THR A 55 4.68 -23.06 -2.82
C THR A 55 3.49 -23.90 -3.28
N THR A 56 2.93 -23.58 -4.45
CA THR A 56 1.90 -24.39 -5.11
C THR A 56 2.37 -25.79 -5.50
N HIS A 57 3.69 -26.03 -5.58
CA HIS A 57 4.28 -27.28 -6.09
C HIS A 57 5.16 -28.00 -5.08
N ARG A 58 5.82 -27.28 -4.17
CA ARG A 58 6.87 -27.81 -3.29
C ARG A 58 6.83 -27.18 -1.91
N LEU A 59 7.36 -27.91 -0.94
CA LEU A 59 7.74 -27.41 0.37
C LEU A 59 9.25 -27.23 0.39
N LEU A 60 9.71 -25.98 0.39
CA LEU A 60 11.12 -25.63 0.34
C LEU A 60 11.63 -25.36 1.75
N TRP A 61 12.77 -25.92 2.11
CA TRP A 61 13.47 -25.66 3.35
C TRP A 61 14.82 -25.04 3.08
N LEU A 62 15.07 -23.89 3.70
CA LEU A 62 16.29 -23.11 3.59
C LEU A 62 16.98 -23.06 4.95
N PRO A 63 18.30 -23.31 5.02
CA PRO A 63 19.05 -23.16 6.28
C PRO A 63 19.09 -21.69 6.71
N ASP A 64 18.97 -21.45 8.02
CA ASP A 64 19.15 -20.10 8.56
C ASP A 64 20.64 -19.70 8.51
N THR A 65 20.93 -18.60 7.81
CA THR A 65 22.28 -18.07 7.56
C THR A 65 23.09 -17.77 8.83
N ALA A 66 22.43 -17.67 9.99
CA ALA A 66 23.09 -17.41 11.28
C ALA A 66 23.79 -18.64 11.88
N VAL A 67 23.45 -19.85 11.46
CA VAL A 67 24.02 -21.10 12.02
C VAL A 67 24.80 -21.82 10.92
N ALA A 68 26.11 -21.62 10.90
CA ALA A 68 27.04 -22.37 10.06
C ALA A 68 26.90 -23.88 10.32
N SER A 69 26.08 -24.55 9.51
CA SER A 69 25.96 -26.00 9.50
C SER A 69 25.74 -26.48 8.06
N SER A 70 26.28 -27.67 7.78
CA SER A 70 26.48 -28.30 6.48
C SER A 70 25.21 -28.68 5.69
N SER A 71 24.08 -28.04 5.95
CA SER A 71 22.79 -28.36 5.32
C SER A 71 22.54 -27.49 4.09
N SER A 72 22.44 -28.11 2.91
CA SER A 72 22.00 -27.46 1.68
C SER A 72 20.48 -27.23 1.68
N ALA A 73 20.03 -26.19 0.98
CA ALA A 73 18.62 -25.95 0.72
C ALA A 73 17.97 -27.17 0.05
N SER A 74 16.82 -27.59 0.56
CA SER A 74 16.18 -28.87 0.23
C SER A 74 14.70 -28.67 -0.08
N ALA A 75 14.15 -29.42 -1.03
CA ALA A 75 12.73 -29.38 -1.38
C ALA A 75 12.02 -30.72 -1.17
N VAL A 76 10.76 -30.68 -0.76
CA VAL A 76 9.83 -31.81 -0.78
C VAL A 76 8.73 -31.49 -1.78
N HIS A 77 8.58 -32.27 -2.85
CA HIS A 77 7.53 -32.02 -3.83
C HIS A 77 6.16 -32.38 -3.26
N LEU A 78 5.12 -31.57 -3.49
CA LEU A 78 3.79 -31.85 -2.92
C LEU A 78 3.17 -33.14 -3.48
N SER A 79 3.53 -33.56 -4.70
CA SER A 79 3.13 -34.87 -5.26
C SER A 79 3.68 -36.05 -4.45
N SER A 80 4.83 -35.89 -3.79
CA SER A 80 5.45 -36.93 -2.96
C SER A 80 4.75 -37.11 -1.62
N ILE A 81 3.85 -36.19 -1.24
CA ILE A 81 3.12 -36.25 0.02
C ILE A 81 1.86 -37.10 -0.18
N SER A 82 1.82 -38.28 0.43
CA SER A 82 0.70 -39.21 0.30
C SER A 82 -0.44 -38.88 1.26
N HIS A 83 -0.11 -38.41 2.47
CA HIS A 83 -1.09 -38.17 3.52
C HIS A 83 -0.65 -37.05 4.45
N ILE A 84 -1.54 -36.12 4.77
CA ILE A 84 -1.36 -35.11 5.81
C ILE A 84 -2.20 -35.51 7.02
N PHE A 85 -1.57 -35.68 8.17
CA PHE A 85 -2.28 -36.09 9.38
C PHE A 85 -3.03 -34.90 9.99
N PRO A 86 -4.32 -35.07 10.35
CA PRO A 86 -5.08 -34.00 10.99
C PRO A 86 -4.48 -33.67 12.37
N ASN A 87 -4.42 -32.38 12.68
CA ASN A 87 -3.94 -31.93 13.99
C ASN A 87 -4.99 -32.28 15.06
N LYS A 88 -4.60 -33.07 16.08
CA LYS A 88 -5.49 -33.43 17.19
C LYS A 88 -5.61 -32.22 18.14
N LYS A 89 -6.65 -31.41 17.97
CA LYS A 89 -7.01 -30.31 18.89
C LYS A 89 -7.49 -30.86 20.24
N SER A 90 -6.56 -31.29 21.09
CA SER A 90 -6.84 -31.65 22.47
C SER A 90 -6.70 -30.42 23.38
N LEU A 91 -7.48 -30.34 24.46
CA LEU A 91 -7.39 -29.29 25.48
C LEU A 91 -5.98 -29.17 26.12
N LYS A 92 -5.14 -30.21 25.99
CA LYS A 92 -3.72 -30.17 26.40
C LYS A 92 -2.77 -29.60 25.33
N SER A 93 -3.25 -29.28 24.12
CA SER A 93 -2.41 -28.84 22.99
C SER A 93 -2.11 -27.34 22.95
N VAL A 94 -2.72 -26.53 23.83
CA VAL A 94 -2.40 -25.10 23.98
C VAL A 94 -0.95 -24.89 24.46
N PHE A 95 -0.39 -25.86 25.17
CA PHE A 95 1.00 -25.86 25.66
C PHE A 95 1.91 -26.84 24.89
N ALA A 96 1.40 -27.52 23.87
CA ALA A 96 2.19 -28.46 23.07
C ALA A 96 2.86 -27.73 21.90
N SER A 97 4.06 -28.17 21.52
CA SER A 97 4.76 -27.62 20.35
C SER A 97 3.88 -27.68 19.11
N ARG A 98 3.82 -26.58 18.34
CA ARG A 98 3.08 -26.45 17.09
C ARG A 98 3.65 -27.44 16.06
N ARG A 99 2.91 -28.54 15.82
CA ARG A 99 3.38 -29.68 15.03
C ARG A 99 2.35 -30.11 14.00
N ILE A 100 2.80 -30.33 12.77
CA ILE A 100 2.02 -30.99 11.72
C ILE A 100 2.82 -32.16 11.17
N ARG A 101 2.14 -33.28 10.91
CA ARG A 101 2.75 -34.50 10.40
C ARG A 101 2.23 -34.79 9.01
N PHE A 102 3.11 -35.25 8.13
CA PHE A 102 2.75 -35.71 6.81
C PHE A 102 3.65 -36.88 6.39
N GLN A 103 3.13 -37.74 5.52
CA GLN A 103 3.84 -38.89 5.01
C GLN A 103 4.37 -38.57 3.61
N VAL A 104 5.67 -38.80 3.42
CA VAL A 104 6.38 -38.57 2.16
C VAL A 104 6.81 -39.90 1.57
N SER A 105 6.46 -40.12 0.31
CA SER A 105 6.87 -41.27 -0.50
C SER A 105 7.88 -40.80 -1.55
N PRO A 106 9.12 -41.31 -1.53
CA PRO A 106 10.12 -40.96 -2.53
C PRO A 106 9.78 -41.58 -3.88
N GLU A 107 10.14 -40.91 -4.97
CA GLU A 107 9.91 -41.38 -6.34
C GLU A 107 10.76 -42.61 -6.71
N THR A 108 11.86 -42.85 -5.99
CA THR A 108 12.83 -43.92 -6.24
C THR A 108 12.51 -45.27 -5.59
N GLY A 109 11.27 -45.50 -5.16
CA GLY A 109 10.81 -46.79 -4.61
C GLY A 109 11.28 -47.09 -3.17
N SER A 110 11.84 -46.10 -2.46
CA SER A 110 12.19 -46.22 -1.05
C SER A 110 10.94 -46.16 -0.15
N ARG A 111 11.05 -46.69 1.08
CA ARG A 111 9.92 -46.72 2.04
C ARG A 111 9.43 -45.31 2.37
N SER A 112 8.11 -45.12 2.37
CA SER A 112 7.48 -43.87 2.79
C SER A 112 7.83 -43.54 4.24
N VAL A 113 8.10 -42.27 4.53
CA VAL A 113 8.55 -41.78 5.83
C VAL A 113 7.56 -40.76 6.39
N VAL A 114 7.32 -40.79 7.70
CA VAL A 114 6.52 -39.76 8.38
C VAL A 114 7.42 -38.61 8.82
N VAL A 115 7.16 -37.43 8.29
CA VAL A 115 7.86 -36.19 8.59
C VAL A 115 7.00 -35.32 9.49
N THR A 116 7.62 -34.78 10.54
CA THR A 116 7.01 -33.80 11.44
C THR A 116 7.64 -32.44 11.25
N VAL A 117 6.80 -31.46 10.91
CA VAL A 117 7.14 -30.04 10.98
C VAL A 117 6.96 -29.60 12.42
N VAL A 118 8.02 -29.10 13.04
CA VAL A 118 7.98 -28.48 14.38
C VAL A 118 8.28 -27.00 14.22
N VAL A 119 7.32 -26.15 14.55
CA VAL A 119 7.47 -24.69 14.41
C VAL A 119 7.82 -24.10 15.77
N ARG A 120 9.04 -23.55 15.88
CA ARG A 120 9.53 -22.86 17.08
C ARG A 120 9.56 -21.33 16.93
N GLY A 121 9.59 -20.84 15.69
CA GLY A 121 9.63 -19.41 15.40
C GLY A 121 8.27 -18.72 15.46
N LYS A 122 8.29 -17.39 15.25
CA LYS A 122 7.10 -16.55 15.12
C LYS A 122 6.46 -16.78 13.75
N GLY A 123 5.14 -16.96 13.72
CA GLY A 123 4.37 -17.17 12.49
C GLY A 123 2.98 -17.74 12.79
N ASP A 124 2.04 -17.50 11.88
CA ASP A 124 0.68 -18.03 11.99
C ASP A 124 0.64 -19.49 11.49
N PHE A 125 0.78 -20.41 12.45
CA PHE A 125 0.80 -21.85 12.18
C PHE A 125 -0.55 -22.36 11.66
N ASP A 126 -1.66 -21.83 12.16
CA ASP A 126 -2.98 -22.29 11.74
C ASP A 126 -3.28 -21.83 10.30
N ALA A 127 -2.88 -20.61 9.94
CA ALA A 127 -2.93 -20.15 8.55
C ALA A 127 -2.03 -20.98 7.62
N PHE A 128 -0.81 -21.33 8.06
CA PHE A 128 0.07 -22.23 7.31
C PHE A 128 -0.58 -23.59 7.06
N VAL A 129 -1.17 -24.21 8.10
CA VAL A 129 -1.81 -25.52 7.97
C VAL A 129 -2.99 -25.45 7.00
N ALA A 130 -3.82 -24.40 7.07
CA ALA A 130 -4.92 -24.19 6.13
C ALA A 130 -4.42 -24.07 4.69
N LYS A 131 -3.39 -23.24 4.45
CA LYS A 131 -2.78 -23.04 3.13
C LYS A 131 -2.08 -24.29 2.61
N PHE A 132 -1.48 -25.09 3.49
CA PHE A 132 -0.85 -26.35 3.12
C PHE A 132 -1.88 -27.37 2.62
N TRP A 133 -3.01 -27.48 3.30
CA TRP A 133 -4.14 -28.31 2.86
C TRP A 133 -4.75 -27.83 1.54
N GLU A 134 -4.91 -26.52 1.38
CA GLU A 134 -5.44 -25.92 0.15
C GLU A 134 -4.54 -26.25 -1.06
N ASN A 135 -3.23 -26.00 -0.94
CA ASN A 135 -2.28 -26.27 -2.02
C ASN A 135 -2.12 -27.76 -2.33
N TRP A 136 -2.08 -28.62 -1.30
CA TRP A 136 -1.98 -30.06 -1.50
C TRP A 136 -3.25 -30.65 -2.16
N ARG A 137 -4.44 -30.13 -1.84
CA ARG A 137 -5.70 -30.53 -2.51
C ARG A 137 -5.84 -29.95 -3.91
N GLY A 138 -5.29 -28.75 -4.13
CA GLY A 138 -5.36 -28.03 -5.40
C GLY A 138 -4.57 -28.69 -6.53
N ARG A 139 -3.58 -29.54 -6.22
CA ARG A 139 -2.82 -30.35 -7.20
C ARG A 139 -2.29 -29.54 -8.39
N ALA A 140 -1.86 -28.29 -8.15
CA ALA A 140 -1.41 -27.38 -9.20
C ALA A 140 -0.25 -27.95 -10.06
N TRP A 141 0.53 -28.86 -9.48
CA TRP A 141 1.61 -29.56 -10.17
C TRP A 141 1.15 -30.49 -11.31
N GLU A 142 -0.12 -30.91 -11.34
CA GLU A 142 -0.67 -31.74 -12.43
C GLU A 142 -1.00 -30.94 -13.70
N GLU A 143 -1.20 -29.62 -13.58
CA GLU A 143 -1.44 -28.72 -14.72
C GLU A 143 -0.17 -28.58 -15.60
N SER A 144 1.01 -28.63 -14.97
CA SER A 144 2.31 -28.49 -15.66
C SER A 144 2.67 -29.71 -16.52
N GLU A 145 2.18 -30.92 -16.19
CA GLU A 145 2.43 -32.14 -16.98
C GLU A 145 1.59 -32.18 -18.28
N LYS A 146 0.45 -31.48 -18.32
CA LYS A 146 -0.40 -31.39 -19.51
C LYS A 146 0.17 -30.48 -20.59
N VAL A 147 0.93 -29.46 -20.19
CA VAL A 147 1.56 -28.52 -21.15
C VAL A 147 2.78 -29.15 -21.84
N ALA A 148 3.46 -30.10 -21.19
CA ALA A 148 4.58 -30.84 -21.79
C ALA A 148 4.15 -31.92 -22.81
N SER A 149 2.88 -32.36 -22.78
CA SER A 149 2.34 -33.43 -23.62
C SER A 149 1.36 -32.98 -24.72
N SER A 150 1.07 -31.67 -24.84
CA SER A 150 0.06 -31.14 -25.76
C SER A 150 0.60 -30.26 -26.90
N SER A 151 1.92 -30.24 -27.13
CA SER A 151 2.52 -29.58 -28.31
C SER A 151 2.46 -30.45 -29.58
N SER A 152 1.27 -30.86 -30.00
CA SER A 152 1.02 -31.27 -31.39
C SER A 152 -0.48 -31.34 -31.68
N ASN A 153 -0.90 -30.61 -32.71
CA ASN A 153 -2.21 -30.60 -33.38
C ASN A 153 -3.28 -29.67 -32.80
N ALA A 154 -3.25 -28.41 -33.24
CA ALA A 154 -4.44 -27.59 -33.38
C ALA A 154 -4.66 -27.31 -34.88
N VAL A 155 -5.58 -28.04 -35.51
CA VAL A 155 -6.21 -27.61 -36.77
C VAL A 155 -7.69 -28.06 -36.80
N ALA A 156 -8.56 -27.05 -36.85
CA ALA A 156 -9.88 -26.95 -37.48
C ALA A 156 -10.98 -28.04 -37.31
N GLY A 157 -12.22 -27.57 -37.12
CA GLY A 157 -13.40 -28.29 -37.58
C GLY A 157 -14.69 -27.95 -36.84
N ALA A 158 -15.45 -26.97 -37.34
CA ALA A 158 -16.86 -26.80 -37.03
C ALA A 158 -17.70 -27.87 -37.77
N GLY A 159 -18.79 -28.37 -37.17
CA GLY A 159 -19.71 -29.27 -37.87
C GLY A 159 -20.78 -29.97 -37.01
N SER A 160 -21.93 -29.30 -36.91
CA SER A 160 -23.33 -29.75 -36.74
C SER A 160 -23.73 -31.22 -36.41
N ALA A 161 -24.62 -31.31 -35.41
CA ALA A 161 -25.88 -32.08 -35.32
C ALA A 161 -25.93 -33.63 -35.36
N SER A 162 -26.47 -34.22 -34.28
CA SER A 162 -27.49 -35.29 -34.38
C SER A 162 -28.38 -35.42 -33.12
N SER A 163 -29.67 -35.16 -33.37
CA SER A 163 -30.91 -35.69 -32.79
C SER A 163 -30.87 -36.86 -31.80
N GLY A 164 -31.67 -36.74 -30.73
CA GLY A 164 -32.59 -37.80 -30.28
C GLY A 164 -32.45 -38.25 -28.83
N SER A 165 -32.96 -37.48 -27.86
CA SER A 165 -33.09 -37.93 -26.46
C SER A 165 -34.55 -38.12 -26.07
N GLY A 166 -34.90 -39.36 -25.73
CA GLY A 166 -36.19 -39.80 -25.25
C GLY A 166 -36.62 -39.15 -23.93
N ILE A 167 -37.94 -39.10 -23.75
CA ILE A 167 -38.67 -38.42 -22.67
C ILE A 167 -38.88 -39.34 -21.45
N TYR A 168 -37.92 -40.21 -21.14
CA TYR A 168 -38.01 -41.06 -19.94
C TYR A 168 -36.64 -41.25 -19.27
N SER A 169 -36.57 -40.90 -18.00
CA SER A 169 -35.55 -41.41 -17.06
C SER A 169 -36.23 -42.46 -16.20
N SER A 170 -35.52 -43.53 -15.86
CA SER A 170 -36.02 -44.76 -15.21
C SER A 170 -36.43 -44.61 -13.74
N ASP A 171 -36.86 -43.43 -13.31
CA ASP A 171 -37.20 -43.14 -11.92
C ASP A 171 -38.43 -42.23 -11.80
N GLY A 172 -39.55 -42.70 -12.36
CA GLY A 172 -40.94 -42.33 -11.99
C GLY A 172 -41.37 -40.86 -11.93
N THR A 173 -40.49 -39.89 -12.19
CA THR A 173 -40.74 -38.47 -11.91
C THR A 173 -40.88 -37.73 -13.24
N VAL A 174 -42.08 -37.24 -13.48
CA VAL A 174 -42.39 -36.45 -14.68
C VAL A 174 -41.59 -35.15 -14.61
N ARG A 175 -40.65 -34.94 -15.55
CA ARG A 175 -40.00 -33.64 -15.70
C ARG A 175 -41.06 -32.64 -16.18
N MET A 176 -41.53 -31.77 -15.28
CA MET A 176 -42.36 -30.62 -15.64
C MET A 176 -41.51 -29.65 -16.48
N VAL A 177 -41.58 -29.79 -17.80
CA VAL A 177 -40.95 -28.88 -18.77
C VAL A 177 -42.03 -27.94 -19.30
N GLY A 178 -41.97 -26.66 -18.93
CA GLY A 178 -42.87 -25.61 -19.38
C GLY A 178 -42.54 -24.25 -18.74
N VAL A 179 -43.11 -23.16 -19.26
CA VAL A 179 -42.90 -21.78 -18.76
C VAL A 179 -43.24 -21.67 -17.26
N SER A 180 -44.23 -22.43 -16.79
CA SER A 180 -44.58 -22.53 -15.37
C SER A 180 -43.50 -23.19 -14.50
N GLY A 181 -42.65 -24.06 -15.08
CA GLY A 181 -41.52 -24.68 -14.38
C GLY A 181 -40.32 -23.73 -14.23
N ILE A 182 -40.10 -22.84 -15.21
CA ILE A 182 -39.09 -21.79 -15.12
C ILE A 182 -39.50 -20.76 -14.07
N LEU A 183 -40.76 -20.29 -14.09
CA LEU A 183 -41.30 -19.37 -13.08
C LEU A 183 -41.22 -19.95 -11.66
N ARG A 184 -41.52 -21.24 -11.49
CA ARG A 184 -41.40 -21.92 -10.20
C ARG A 184 -39.94 -22.04 -9.75
N LYS A 185 -39.02 -22.38 -10.65
CA LYS A 185 -37.58 -22.45 -10.33
C LYS A 185 -37.03 -21.07 -9.97
N GLU A 186 -37.46 -20.02 -10.66
CA GLU A 186 -37.07 -18.65 -10.34
C GLU A 186 -37.57 -18.28 -8.94
N GLN A 187 -38.86 -18.51 -8.65
CA GLN A 187 -39.45 -18.28 -7.32
C GLN A 187 -38.73 -19.07 -6.21
N GLU A 188 -38.41 -20.34 -6.43
CA GLU A 188 -37.66 -21.17 -5.48
C GLU A 188 -36.22 -20.64 -5.26
N MET A 189 -35.57 -20.09 -6.31
CA MET A 189 -34.29 -19.40 -6.14
C MET A 189 -34.44 -18.13 -5.31
N TRP A 190 -35.45 -17.29 -5.58
CA TRP A 190 -35.73 -16.08 -4.80
C TRP A 190 -35.96 -16.42 -3.33
N GLU A 191 -36.79 -17.42 -3.03
CA GLU A 191 -37.06 -17.88 -1.66
C GLU A 191 -35.80 -18.44 -0.98
N SER A 192 -34.95 -19.17 -1.70
CA SER A 192 -33.68 -19.67 -1.17
C SER A 192 -32.67 -18.55 -0.89
N THR A 193 -32.62 -17.52 -1.75
CA THR A 193 -31.74 -16.37 -1.55
C THR A 193 -32.23 -15.47 -0.41
N ASP A 194 -33.55 -15.30 -0.27
CA ASP A 194 -34.16 -14.52 0.80
C ASP A 194 -33.90 -15.18 2.16
N LYS A 195 -34.08 -16.50 2.23
CA LYS A 195 -33.74 -17.28 3.42
C LYS A 195 -32.24 -17.20 3.75
N SER A 196 -31.37 -17.34 2.77
CA SER A 196 -29.91 -17.22 2.98
C SER A 196 -29.52 -15.82 3.45
N LEU A 197 -30.20 -14.78 2.98
CA LEU A 197 -29.98 -13.39 3.38
C LEU A 197 -30.51 -13.16 4.80
N GLN A 198 -31.65 -13.74 5.17
CA GLN A 198 -32.22 -13.63 6.51
C GLN A 198 -31.39 -14.39 7.56
N ASP A 199 -30.86 -15.57 7.21
CA ASP A 199 -29.92 -16.32 8.04
C ASP A 199 -28.61 -15.51 8.22
N ALA A 200 -28.08 -14.90 7.14
CA ALA A 200 -26.91 -14.03 7.22
C ALA A 200 -27.13 -12.79 8.12
N PHE A 201 -28.34 -12.20 8.13
CA PHE A 201 -28.66 -11.09 9.03
C PHE A 201 -28.82 -11.53 10.49
N GLN A 202 -29.34 -12.73 10.75
CA GLN A 202 -29.36 -13.29 12.11
C GLN A 202 -27.94 -13.54 12.63
N ASP A 203 -27.07 -14.10 11.79
CA ASP A 203 -25.66 -14.31 12.13
C ASP A 203 -24.93 -12.99 12.37
N LEU A 204 -25.19 -11.96 11.55
CA LEU A 204 -24.65 -10.63 11.77
C LEU A 204 -25.14 -10.06 13.11
N ASN A 205 -26.42 -10.18 13.43
CA ASN A 205 -26.95 -9.69 14.71
C ASN A 205 -26.38 -10.45 15.92
N ALA A 206 -26.18 -11.77 15.80
CA ALA A 206 -25.50 -12.57 16.81
C ALA A 206 -24.03 -12.13 16.97
N LEU A 207 -23.32 -11.88 15.86
CA LEU A 207 -21.97 -11.34 15.86
C LEU A 207 -21.91 -9.96 16.49
N MET A 208 -22.82 -9.05 16.15
CA MET A 208 -22.90 -7.70 16.73
C MET A 208 -23.20 -7.74 18.22
N SER A 209 -24.04 -8.66 18.68
CA SER A 209 -24.29 -8.87 20.11
C SER A 209 -23.03 -9.31 20.85
N LYS A 210 -22.28 -10.27 20.28
CA LYS A 210 -21.01 -10.75 20.85
C LYS A 210 -19.92 -9.68 20.82
N ALA A 211 -19.83 -8.92 19.73
CA ALA A 211 -18.92 -7.78 19.63
C ALA A 211 -19.28 -6.70 20.65
N LYS A 212 -20.57 -6.41 20.87
CA LYS A 212 -21.02 -5.46 21.91
C LYS A 212 -20.63 -5.93 23.32
N GLU A 213 -20.78 -7.21 23.64
CA GLU A 213 -20.31 -7.77 24.91
C GLU A 213 -18.80 -7.58 25.09
N MET A 214 -18.02 -7.84 24.04
CA MET A 214 -16.56 -7.65 24.03
C MET A 214 -16.17 -6.17 24.18
N VAL A 215 -16.86 -5.25 23.49
CA VAL A 215 -16.63 -3.80 23.59
C VAL A 215 -16.97 -3.28 24.99
N MET A 216 -18.11 -3.70 25.57
CA MET A 216 -18.47 -3.31 26.95
C MET A 216 -17.46 -3.83 27.98
N LEU A 217 -16.93 -5.04 27.79
CA LEU A 217 -15.87 -5.59 28.65
C LEU A 217 -14.60 -4.75 28.54
N ALA A 218 -14.19 -4.42 27.32
CA ALA A 218 -13.04 -3.57 27.02
C ALA A 218 -13.20 -2.16 27.63
N GLU A 219 -14.38 -1.54 27.52
CA GLU A 219 -14.67 -0.24 28.14
C GLU A 219 -14.63 -0.30 29.68
N LYS A 220 -15.16 -1.37 30.27
CA LYS A 220 -15.11 -1.58 31.73
C LYS A 220 -13.69 -1.80 32.24
N MET A 221 -12.87 -2.53 31.48
CA MET A 221 -11.45 -2.72 31.77
C MET A 221 -10.69 -1.39 31.62
N ARG A 222 -10.98 -0.60 30.57
CA ARG A 222 -10.44 0.75 30.38
C ARG A 222 -10.75 1.67 31.56
N LEU A 223 -12.00 1.67 32.05
CA LEU A 223 -12.39 2.49 33.21
C LEU A 223 -11.62 2.07 34.47
N LYS A 224 -11.35 0.78 34.67
CA LYS A 224 -10.49 0.31 35.77
C LYS A 224 -9.03 0.78 35.62
N LEU A 225 -8.49 0.78 34.41
CA LEU A 225 -7.12 1.28 34.16
C LEU A 225 -6.99 2.79 34.37
N LEU A 226 -7.99 3.57 33.99
CA LEU A 226 -8.01 5.03 34.25
C LEU A 226 -8.26 5.34 35.72
N SER A 227 -9.05 4.53 36.41
CA SER A 227 -9.35 4.70 37.85
C SER A 227 -8.22 4.22 38.76
N GLY A 228 -7.33 3.34 38.29
CA GLY A 228 -6.15 2.86 39.02
C GLY A 228 -4.99 3.88 39.09
N SER A 229 -5.08 5.02 38.41
CA SER A 229 -3.99 6.01 38.38
C SER A 229 -3.99 7.01 39.56
N ASN A 230 -4.94 6.93 40.50
CA ASN A 230 -5.12 7.95 41.56
C ASN A 230 -4.91 7.47 43.01
N SER A 231 -4.41 6.24 43.23
CA SER A 231 -4.12 5.75 44.59
C SER A 231 -2.71 5.14 44.70
N GLN A 232 -1.78 5.98 45.16
CA GLN A 232 -0.60 5.69 45.99
C GLN A 232 0.33 4.50 45.65
N THR A 233 1.52 4.88 45.20
CA THR A 233 2.85 4.63 45.83
C THR A 233 3.11 3.31 46.56
N ASN A 234 4.24 2.69 46.18
CA ASN A 234 4.99 1.64 46.87
C ASN A 234 4.34 0.25 46.88
N THR A 235 4.69 -0.58 45.90
CA THR A 235 5.50 -1.80 46.10
C THR A 235 5.87 -2.41 44.75
N THR A 236 7.10 -2.90 44.67
CA THR A 236 7.70 -3.73 43.62
C THR A 236 6.73 -4.70 42.96
N ASN A 237 6.59 -4.67 41.62
CA ASN A 237 6.22 -5.82 40.77
C ASN A 237 6.45 -5.48 39.27
N ASP A 238 7.48 -6.09 38.69
CA ASP A 238 7.77 -6.10 37.23
C ASP A 238 6.69 -6.85 36.41
N GLU A 239 5.80 -7.59 37.07
CA GLU A 239 4.75 -8.42 36.45
C GLU A 239 3.50 -7.64 36.00
N GLU A 240 3.32 -6.40 36.47
CA GLU A 240 2.12 -5.61 36.15
C GLU A 240 2.23 -4.86 34.81
N MET A 241 3.47 -4.56 34.38
CA MET A 241 3.76 -3.80 33.15
C MET A 241 3.39 -4.59 31.88
N GLY A 242 3.68 -5.90 31.85
CA GLY A 242 3.34 -6.76 30.71
C GLY A 242 1.84 -6.87 30.48
N SER A 243 1.04 -6.91 31.55
CA SER A 243 -0.42 -6.98 31.45
C SER A 243 -1.07 -5.75 30.83
N LYS A 244 -0.44 -4.57 30.97
CA LYS A 244 -0.93 -3.31 30.43
C LYS A 244 -0.66 -3.19 28.93
N GLU A 245 0.51 -3.64 28.48
CA GLU A 245 0.93 -3.60 27.08
C GLU A 245 0.17 -4.64 26.24
N GLU A 246 0.06 -5.88 26.71
CA GLU A 246 -0.74 -6.93 26.06
C GLU A 246 -2.23 -6.56 25.98
N MET A 247 -2.75 -5.87 26.99
CA MET A 247 -4.14 -5.40 26.99
C MET A 247 -4.38 -4.23 26.03
N GLN A 248 -3.38 -3.36 25.83
CA GLN A 248 -3.46 -2.31 24.80
C GLN A 248 -3.38 -2.88 23.38
N GLU A 249 -2.55 -3.91 23.16
CA GLU A 249 -2.49 -4.66 21.90
C GLU A 249 -3.82 -5.34 21.59
N LEU A 250 -4.46 -5.95 22.60
CA LEU A 250 -5.79 -6.55 22.47
C LEU A 250 -6.85 -5.49 22.11
N LEU A 251 -6.85 -4.31 22.75
CA LEU A 251 -7.78 -3.21 22.45
C LEU A 251 -7.62 -2.67 21.02
N LEU A 252 -6.38 -2.59 20.52
CA LEU A 252 -6.07 -2.24 19.14
C LEU A 252 -6.55 -3.31 18.16
N SER A 253 -6.37 -4.59 18.49
CA SER A 253 -6.82 -5.73 17.67
C SER A 253 -8.36 -5.80 17.52
N VAL A 254 -9.10 -5.32 18.53
CA VAL A 254 -10.57 -5.24 18.53
C VAL A 254 -11.08 -3.98 17.80
N GLY A 255 -10.20 -3.05 17.42
CA GLY A 255 -10.56 -1.83 16.68
C GLY A 255 -11.22 -0.74 17.54
N ILE A 256 -11.06 -0.80 18.87
CA ILE A 256 -11.60 0.23 19.78
C ILE A 256 -10.61 1.39 19.81
N ILE A 257 -10.87 2.40 18.98
CA ILE A 257 -10.03 3.61 18.87
C ILE A 257 -10.21 4.44 20.15
N SER A 258 -9.16 4.53 20.97
CA SER A 258 -9.07 5.42 22.13
C SER A 258 -7.81 6.28 22.03
N PRO A 259 -7.82 7.56 22.46
CA PRO A 259 -6.61 8.38 22.51
C PRO A 259 -5.49 7.69 23.31
N VAL A 260 -5.83 7.03 24.43
CA VAL A 260 -4.85 6.43 25.35
C VAL A 260 -4.16 5.17 24.81
N THR A 261 -4.82 4.38 23.94
CA THR A 261 -4.21 3.21 23.28
C THR A 261 -3.35 3.61 22.06
N LYS A 262 -3.61 4.80 21.49
CA LYS A 262 -2.81 5.42 20.43
C LYS A 262 -1.42 5.85 20.94
N GLU A 263 -1.33 6.20 22.21
CA GLU A 263 -0.15 6.82 22.83
C GLU A 263 0.94 5.83 23.25
N SER A 264 0.59 4.59 23.64
CA SER A 264 1.58 3.61 24.17
C SER A 264 1.79 2.37 23.28
N ALA A 265 0.75 1.59 22.95
CA ALA A 265 0.89 0.45 22.02
C ALA A 265 0.85 0.85 20.53
N GLY A 266 0.01 1.83 20.14
CA GLY A 266 0.04 2.41 18.79
C GLY A 266 1.40 3.05 18.48
N ALA A 267 2.06 3.62 19.49
CA ALA A 267 3.37 4.25 19.32
C ALA A 267 4.45 3.26 18.85
N LEU A 268 4.52 2.04 19.39
CA LEU A 268 5.52 1.04 18.93
C LEU A 268 5.22 0.53 17.52
N TYR A 269 3.94 0.27 17.19
CA TYR A 269 3.54 -0.09 15.83
C TYR A 269 3.93 1.01 14.83
N HIS A 270 3.58 2.27 15.10
CA HIS A 270 3.91 3.39 14.23
C HIS A 270 5.41 3.67 14.18
N GLN A 271 6.17 3.42 15.24
CA GLN A 271 7.64 3.53 15.23
C GLN A 271 8.28 2.48 14.31
N GLN A 272 7.85 1.22 14.40
CA GLN A 272 8.37 0.15 13.54
C GLN A 272 7.98 0.41 12.08
N LEU A 273 6.73 0.80 11.86
CA LEU A 273 6.24 1.18 10.54
C LEU A 273 7.00 2.39 9.97
N SER A 274 7.30 3.39 10.79
CA SER A 274 8.08 4.57 10.41
C SER A 274 9.46 4.19 9.89
N ARG A 275 10.15 3.26 10.57
CA ARG A 275 11.46 2.74 10.12
C ARG A 275 11.36 1.97 8.81
N GLN A 276 10.37 1.07 8.68
CA GLN A 276 10.13 0.33 7.45
C GLN A 276 9.83 1.25 6.26
N LEU A 277 8.97 2.26 6.48
CA LEU A 277 8.66 3.26 5.46
C LEU A 277 9.90 4.08 5.09
N ALA A 278 10.74 4.45 6.05
CA ALA A 278 11.97 5.20 5.76
C ALA A 278 12.91 4.42 4.82
N ASP A 279 13.03 3.10 5.01
CA ASP A 279 13.85 2.27 4.12
C ASP A 279 13.20 2.06 2.75
N PHE A 280 11.89 1.85 2.71
CA PHE A 280 11.16 1.70 1.46
C PHE A 280 11.20 2.97 0.60
N VAL A 281 11.03 4.16 1.20
CA VAL A 281 10.88 5.42 0.49
C VAL A 281 12.19 5.88 -0.18
N LYS A 282 13.37 5.44 0.29
CA LYS A 282 14.67 5.79 -0.32
C LYS A 282 14.68 5.54 -1.83
N VAL A 283 14.28 4.34 -2.27
CA VAL A 283 14.34 3.94 -3.68
C VAL A 283 13.36 4.73 -4.57
N PRO A 284 12.05 4.85 -4.23
CA PRO A 284 11.13 5.70 -4.97
C PRO A 284 11.53 7.18 -4.97
N LEU A 285 12.10 7.68 -3.87
CA LEU A 285 12.48 9.08 -3.73
C LEU A 285 13.68 9.44 -4.62
N GLU A 286 14.70 8.57 -4.68
CA GLU A 286 15.84 8.72 -5.59
C GLU A 286 15.38 8.69 -7.06
N ARG A 287 14.46 7.78 -7.40
CA ARG A 287 13.91 7.67 -8.75
C ARG A 287 13.09 8.90 -9.17
N SER A 288 12.40 9.54 -8.21
CA SER A 288 11.57 10.73 -8.45
C SER A 288 12.33 12.06 -8.30
N GLY A 289 13.65 12.03 -8.13
CA GLY A 289 14.47 13.26 -8.08
C GLY A 289 14.42 14.00 -6.75
N GLY A 290 14.12 13.31 -5.64
CA GLY A 290 14.26 13.85 -4.28
C GLY A 290 12.97 14.38 -3.64
N ILE A 291 11.83 14.32 -4.33
CA ILE A 291 10.51 14.68 -3.81
C ILE A 291 9.41 13.77 -4.36
N ILE A 292 8.44 13.39 -3.53
CA ILE A 292 7.30 12.55 -3.94
C ILE A 292 6.05 12.86 -3.12
N ASN A 293 4.87 12.71 -3.71
CA ASN A 293 3.61 12.91 -3.02
C ASN A 293 3.40 11.79 -1.98
N LEU A 294 2.84 12.16 -0.83
CA LEU A 294 2.51 11.18 0.21
C LEU A 294 1.51 10.11 -0.30
N ILE A 295 0.56 10.54 -1.14
CA ILE A 295 -0.45 9.66 -1.74
C ILE A 295 0.21 8.62 -2.65
N ASP A 296 1.21 9.01 -3.43
CA ASP A 296 1.93 8.09 -4.31
C ASP A 296 2.72 7.06 -3.49
N ILE A 297 3.35 7.49 -2.39
CA ILE A 297 4.01 6.58 -1.46
C ILE A 297 3.03 5.61 -0.82
N TYR A 298 1.85 6.07 -0.39
CA TYR A 298 0.81 5.20 0.13
C TYR A 298 0.43 4.10 -0.87
N CYS A 299 0.19 4.49 -2.13
CA CYS A 299 -0.14 3.54 -3.20
C CYS A 299 1.01 2.57 -3.49
N LEU A 300 2.26 3.07 -3.58
CA LEU A 300 3.44 2.25 -3.86
C LEU A 300 3.71 1.25 -2.74
N PHE A 301 3.59 1.69 -1.48
CA PHE A 301 3.86 0.87 -0.32
C PHE A 301 2.82 -0.24 -0.16
N ASN A 302 1.53 0.09 -0.26
CA ASN A 302 0.46 -0.89 -0.18
C ASN A 302 0.50 -1.88 -1.36
N ARG A 303 0.86 -1.41 -2.56
CA ARG A 303 1.07 -2.28 -3.72
C ARG A 303 2.28 -3.23 -3.54
N ALA A 304 3.32 -2.81 -2.82
CA ALA A 304 4.45 -3.66 -2.50
C ALA A 304 4.13 -4.71 -1.41
N ARG A 305 3.20 -4.42 -0.49
CA ARG A 305 2.78 -5.35 0.59
C ARG A 305 1.76 -6.40 0.15
N GLY A 306 0.89 -6.10 -0.82
CA GLY A 306 -0.09 -7.05 -1.36
C GLY A 306 -1.32 -7.23 -0.46
N THR A 307 -1.23 -8.06 0.59
CA THR A 307 -2.39 -8.46 1.41
C THR A 307 -2.45 -7.74 2.77
N GLU A 308 -1.33 -7.24 3.27
CA GLU A 308 -1.26 -6.48 4.53
C GLU A 308 -1.28 -4.98 4.27
N LEU A 309 -2.46 -4.47 3.89
CA LEU A 309 -2.64 -3.07 3.57
C LEU A 309 -2.61 -2.20 4.84
N ILE A 310 -1.99 -1.03 4.72
CA ILE A 310 -1.99 -0.01 5.76
C ILE A 310 -3.06 1.03 5.47
N SER A 311 -3.67 1.58 6.53
CA SER A 311 -4.61 2.70 6.42
C SER A 311 -3.89 4.02 6.13
N PRO A 312 -4.54 5.00 5.46
CA PRO A 312 -3.93 6.31 5.21
C PRO A 312 -3.50 7.04 6.49
N ASP A 313 -4.28 6.88 7.57
CA ASP A 313 -4.01 7.52 8.86
C ASP A 313 -2.75 6.94 9.52
N ASP A 314 -2.57 5.62 9.50
CA ASP A 314 -1.39 4.96 10.09
C ASP A 314 -0.11 5.37 9.38
N LEU A 315 -0.16 5.50 8.04
CA LEU A 315 0.97 5.95 7.25
C LEU A 315 1.33 7.41 7.59
N LEU A 316 0.33 8.28 7.74
CA LEU A 316 0.54 9.67 8.19
C LEU A 316 1.21 9.74 9.55
N GLN A 317 0.73 8.97 10.52
CA GLN A 317 1.30 8.91 11.86
C GLN A 317 2.74 8.41 11.84
N ALA A 318 3.03 7.35 11.07
CA ALA A 318 4.38 6.83 10.91
C ALA A 318 5.33 7.85 10.27
N CYS A 319 4.88 8.60 9.25
CA CYS A 319 5.68 9.65 8.62
C CYS A 319 5.95 10.83 9.57
N SER A 320 5.00 11.20 10.43
CA SER A 320 5.20 12.27 11.43
C SER A 320 6.29 11.94 12.46
N LEU A 321 6.60 10.66 12.67
CA LEU A 321 7.64 10.23 13.60
C LEU A 321 9.06 10.41 13.03
N TRP A 322 9.21 10.66 11.73
CA TRP A 322 10.52 10.90 11.11
C TRP A 322 11.21 12.18 11.57
N GLU A 323 10.50 13.12 12.20
CA GLU A 323 11.17 14.28 12.83
C GLU A 323 11.95 13.88 14.08
N LYS A 324 11.55 12.79 14.74
CA LYS A 324 12.16 12.28 15.98
C LYS A 324 13.30 11.32 15.74
N PHE A 325 13.23 10.56 14.64
CA PHE A 325 14.32 9.69 14.19
C PHE A 325 15.18 10.49 13.22
N ASP A 326 16.48 10.66 13.45
CA ASP A 326 17.35 11.44 12.55
C ASP A 326 17.58 10.73 11.20
N VAL A 327 16.53 10.70 10.38
CA VAL A 327 16.47 10.06 9.06
C VAL A 327 16.68 11.17 8.01
N PRO A 328 17.32 10.90 6.86
CA PRO A 328 17.52 11.87 5.79
C PRO A 328 16.23 12.27 5.03
N ILE A 329 15.05 11.96 5.58
CA ILE A 329 13.75 12.12 4.93
C ILE A 329 12.86 12.96 5.84
N VAL A 330 12.11 13.90 5.27
CA VAL A 330 11.22 14.81 5.99
C VAL A 330 9.85 14.81 5.33
N LEU A 331 8.80 14.76 6.17
CA LEU A 331 7.43 15.02 5.75
C LEU A 331 7.21 16.53 5.72
N ARG A 332 6.76 17.05 4.59
CA ARG A 332 6.46 18.47 4.41
C ARG A 332 5.03 18.67 3.95
N LYS A 333 4.43 19.77 4.40
CA LYS A 333 3.11 20.24 3.95
C LYS A 333 3.26 21.55 3.19
N PHE A 334 2.62 21.65 2.02
CA PHE A 334 2.46 22.91 1.27
C PHE A 334 1.27 23.72 1.79
N ASP A 335 1.23 25.00 1.43
CA ASP A 335 0.14 25.92 1.82
C ASP A 335 -1.23 25.49 1.28
N SER A 336 -1.24 24.77 0.15
CA SER A 336 -2.43 24.13 -0.43
C SER A 336 -2.99 22.97 0.41
N GLY A 337 -2.22 22.50 1.40
CA GLY A 337 -2.52 21.31 2.20
C GLY A 337 -1.95 20.01 1.62
N VAL A 338 -1.36 20.03 0.43
CA VAL A 338 -0.70 18.85 -0.16
C VAL A 338 0.49 18.46 0.71
N MET A 339 0.57 17.17 1.05
CA MET A 339 1.68 16.60 1.82
C MET A 339 2.60 15.79 0.93
N VAL A 340 3.90 16.01 1.12
CA VAL A 340 4.97 15.43 0.34
C VAL A 340 6.09 14.95 1.21
N ILE A 341 6.83 13.99 0.70
CA ILE A 341 8.03 13.46 1.33
C ILE A 341 9.21 13.95 0.51
N GLN A 342 10.18 14.56 1.17
CA GLN A 342 11.39 15.12 0.55
C GLN A 342 12.64 14.66 1.29
N ASN A 343 13.76 14.58 0.58
CA ASN A 343 15.06 14.38 1.21
C ASN A 343 15.48 15.68 1.92
N LYS A 344 16.17 15.60 3.07
CA LYS A 344 16.78 16.78 3.72
C LYS A 344 17.71 17.56 2.80
N SER A 345 18.34 16.86 1.85
CA SER A 345 19.24 17.46 0.86
C SER A 345 18.51 18.24 -0.24
N HIS A 346 17.20 18.02 -0.41
CA HIS A 346 16.43 18.66 -1.47
C HIS A 346 15.94 20.04 -1.00
N SER A 347 16.59 21.10 -1.48
CA SER A 347 16.27 22.48 -1.11
C SER A 347 15.28 23.12 -2.08
N ASP A 348 14.37 23.94 -1.53
CA ASP A 348 13.47 24.76 -2.36
C ASP A 348 14.22 25.78 -3.20
N GLU A 349 15.37 26.25 -2.72
CA GLU A 349 16.17 27.28 -3.37
C GLU A 349 16.73 26.80 -4.72
N GLU A 350 17.14 25.54 -4.80
CA GLU A 350 17.54 24.90 -6.06
C GLU A 350 16.38 24.84 -7.05
N VAL A 351 15.19 24.46 -6.57
CA VAL A 351 13.98 24.41 -7.40
C VAL A 351 13.63 25.81 -7.91
N PHE A 352 13.67 26.83 -7.04
CA PHE A 352 13.41 28.21 -7.45
C PHE A 352 14.45 28.74 -8.43
N THR A 353 15.71 28.33 -8.30
CA THR A 353 16.76 28.69 -9.26
C THR A 353 16.49 28.09 -10.64
N LYS A 354 16.09 26.81 -10.69
CA LYS A 354 15.66 26.15 -11.94
C LYS A 354 14.43 26.83 -12.56
N ILE A 355 13.45 27.20 -11.74
CA ILE A 355 12.25 27.91 -12.18
C ILE A 355 12.63 29.31 -12.72
N LYS A 356 13.46 30.08 -12.02
CA LYS A 356 13.95 31.37 -12.51
C LYS A 356 14.65 31.23 -13.87
N ALA A 357 15.52 30.24 -14.02
CA ALA A 357 16.19 29.96 -15.29
C ALA A 357 15.20 29.60 -16.41
N LEU A 358 14.11 28.90 -16.09
CA LEU A 358 13.05 28.58 -17.05
C LEU A 358 12.28 29.84 -17.48
N VAL A 359 11.95 30.72 -16.53
CA VAL A 359 11.17 31.95 -16.78
C VAL A 359 11.97 32.98 -17.60
N MET A 360 13.30 32.98 -17.46
CA MET A 360 14.19 33.87 -18.22
C MET A 360 14.34 33.48 -19.69
N LYS A 361 13.83 32.33 -20.13
CA LYS A 361 13.88 31.94 -21.55
C LYS A 361 13.02 32.89 -22.40
N PRO A 362 13.46 33.25 -23.62
CA PRO A 362 12.77 34.23 -24.46
C PRO A 362 11.32 33.84 -24.79
N ASP A 363 11.04 32.54 -24.93
CA ASP A 363 9.70 32.00 -25.18
C ASP A 363 8.80 32.14 -23.94
N ALA A 364 9.34 31.85 -22.76
CA ALA A 364 8.65 31.93 -21.48
C ALA A 364 8.35 33.38 -21.06
N LEU A 365 9.20 34.34 -21.45
CA LEU A 365 8.96 35.76 -21.19
C LEU A 365 7.77 36.33 -21.97
N ARG A 366 7.45 35.75 -23.14
CA ARG A 366 6.32 36.19 -23.98
C ARG A 366 5.03 35.45 -23.66
N ALA A 367 5.09 34.14 -23.47
CA ALA A 367 3.91 33.30 -23.31
C ALA A 367 3.63 32.88 -21.85
N GLY A 368 4.54 33.14 -20.92
CA GLY A 368 4.45 32.64 -19.55
C GLY A 368 4.63 31.12 -19.46
N ILE A 369 4.79 30.62 -18.25
CA ILE A 369 5.01 29.20 -17.97
C ILE A 369 3.73 28.57 -17.45
N SER A 370 3.33 27.46 -18.06
CA SER A 370 2.29 26.60 -17.53
C SER A 370 2.86 25.59 -16.51
N PRO A 371 2.05 25.04 -15.59
CA PRO A 371 2.48 23.96 -14.72
C PRO A 371 3.05 22.75 -15.48
N SER A 372 2.54 22.45 -16.68
CA SER A 372 3.02 21.37 -17.53
C SER A 372 4.43 21.63 -18.10
N ASP A 373 4.74 22.89 -18.45
CA ASP A 373 6.08 23.25 -18.93
C ASP A 373 7.12 23.21 -17.81
N ALA A 374 6.72 23.64 -16.61
CA ALA A 374 7.53 23.51 -15.41
C ALA A 374 7.76 22.04 -15.04
N ALA A 375 6.74 21.20 -15.12
CA ALA A 375 6.83 19.77 -14.87
C ALA A 375 7.87 19.07 -15.75
N ARG A 376 7.85 19.36 -17.06
CA ARG A 376 8.83 18.82 -18.02
C ARG A 376 10.27 19.25 -17.72
N THR A 377 10.45 20.47 -17.20
CA THR A 377 11.78 21.00 -16.89
C THR A 377 12.31 20.49 -15.55
N LEU A 378 11.42 20.36 -14.56
CA LEU A 378 11.77 19.92 -13.20
C LEU A 378 11.79 18.40 -13.07
N GLY A 379 11.19 17.66 -14.01
CA GLY A 379 11.10 16.20 -13.96
C GLY A 379 10.10 15.69 -12.91
N VAL A 380 9.08 16.49 -12.58
CA VAL A 380 8.07 16.18 -11.54
C VAL A 380 6.68 16.12 -12.14
N ALA A 381 5.71 15.56 -11.40
CA ALA A 381 4.31 15.55 -11.82
C ALA A 381 3.74 16.99 -11.98
N PRO A 382 2.81 17.24 -12.93
CA PRO A 382 2.21 18.56 -13.12
C PRO A 382 1.56 19.17 -11.88
N ALA A 383 0.95 18.34 -11.02
CA ALA A 383 0.40 18.77 -9.75
C ALA A 383 1.50 19.31 -8.81
N MET A 384 2.65 18.65 -8.74
CA MET A 384 3.79 19.09 -7.94
C MET A 384 4.45 20.35 -8.51
N ALA A 385 4.59 20.42 -9.82
CA ALA A 385 5.11 21.62 -10.48
C ALA A 385 4.25 22.85 -10.16
N LYS A 386 2.92 22.69 -10.12
CA LYS A 386 1.99 23.75 -9.70
C LYS A 386 2.28 24.24 -8.28
N GLU A 387 2.48 23.33 -7.32
CA GLU A 387 2.78 23.71 -5.93
C GLU A 387 4.11 24.46 -5.80
N HIS A 388 5.14 24.06 -6.57
CA HIS A 388 6.40 24.79 -6.60
C HIS A 388 6.26 26.19 -7.23
N LEU A 389 5.44 26.35 -8.26
CA LEU A 389 5.15 27.66 -8.85
C LEU A 389 4.38 28.57 -7.89
N LEU A 390 3.40 28.03 -7.17
CA LEU A 390 2.67 28.76 -6.13
C LEU A 390 3.59 29.15 -4.95
N SER A 391 4.53 28.28 -4.58
CA SER A 391 5.54 28.58 -3.56
C SER A 391 6.54 29.65 -4.04
N ALA A 392 6.86 29.69 -5.33
CA ALA A 392 7.69 30.74 -5.91
C ALA A 392 6.96 32.09 -5.95
N GLU A 393 5.66 32.06 -6.21
CA GLU A 393 4.79 33.24 -6.17
C GLU A 393 4.64 33.79 -4.75
N SER A 394 4.46 32.95 -3.73
CA SER A 394 4.36 33.40 -2.34
C SER A 394 5.64 34.09 -1.86
N LYS A 395 6.80 33.72 -2.43
CA LYS A 395 8.09 34.40 -2.24
C LYS A 395 8.29 35.64 -3.12
N GLY A 396 7.29 36.02 -3.92
CA GLY A 396 7.35 37.19 -4.81
C GLY A 396 8.26 37.02 -6.02
N ILE A 397 8.65 35.80 -6.38
CA ILE A 397 9.52 35.53 -7.54
C ILE A 397 8.71 35.57 -8.84
N LEU A 398 7.47 35.08 -8.78
CA LEU A 398 6.57 34.97 -9.92
C LEU A 398 5.28 35.74 -9.69
N CYS A 399 4.61 36.09 -10.78
CA CYS A 399 3.23 36.57 -10.78
C CYS A 399 2.36 35.61 -11.57
N ARG A 400 1.14 35.34 -11.07
CA ARG A 400 0.14 34.57 -11.80
C ARG A 400 -0.71 35.50 -12.68
N ASP A 401 -1.02 35.04 -13.88
CA ASP A 401 -2.05 35.59 -14.75
C ASP A 401 -3.14 34.52 -14.92
N VAL A 402 -4.40 34.88 -14.66
CA VAL A 402 -5.54 33.97 -14.73
C VAL A 402 -6.44 34.39 -15.88
N SER A 403 -6.36 33.64 -16.97
CA SER A 403 -7.15 33.84 -18.18
C SER A 403 -8.16 32.70 -18.37
N PRO A 404 -9.17 32.85 -19.24
CA PRO A 404 -10.11 31.78 -19.59
C PRO A 404 -9.41 30.52 -20.13
N ASP A 405 -8.27 30.71 -20.79
CA ASP A 405 -7.42 29.64 -21.33
C ASP A 405 -6.58 28.92 -20.27
N GLY A 406 -6.65 29.35 -19.00
CA GLY A 406 -5.91 28.81 -17.86
C GLY A 406 -5.04 29.84 -17.16
N PHE A 407 -4.28 29.40 -16.16
CA PHE A 407 -3.36 30.25 -15.41
C PHE A 407 -1.91 30.02 -15.85
N ARG A 408 -1.18 31.13 -16.02
CA ARG A 408 0.22 31.15 -16.45
C ARG A 408 1.04 31.94 -15.44
N PHE A 409 2.30 31.57 -15.28
CA PHE A 409 3.24 32.27 -14.40
C PHE A 409 4.26 33.06 -15.19
N TYR A 410 4.52 34.27 -14.75
CA TYR A 410 5.50 35.19 -15.32
C TYR A 410 6.49 35.62 -14.26
N ILE A 411 7.64 36.17 -14.69
CA ILE A 411 8.58 36.78 -13.75
C ILE A 411 7.93 37.98 -13.08
N ASN A 412 8.14 38.12 -11.77
CA ASN A 412 7.67 39.29 -11.07
C ASN A 412 8.49 40.53 -11.48
N LEU A 413 7.84 41.46 -12.19
CA LEU A 413 8.40 42.77 -12.56
C LEU A 413 8.02 43.86 -11.55
N PHE A 414 7.25 43.51 -10.51
CA PHE A 414 6.74 44.41 -9.47
C PHE A 414 7.28 44.06 -8.07
N PRO A 415 8.61 43.99 -7.87
CA PRO A 415 9.18 43.69 -6.56
C PRO A 415 8.96 44.81 -5.52
N GLU A 416 8.63 46.02 -5.98
CA GLU A 416 8.49 47.23 -5.16
C GLU A 416 7.06 47.46 -4.63
N ILE A 417 6.07 46.65 -5.03
CA ILE A 417 4.70 46.77 -4.54
C ILE A 417 4.56 45.86 -3.32
N ASP A 418 4.81 46.41 -2.14
CA ASP A 418 4.60 45.69 -0.89
C ASP A 418 3.09 45.52 -0.63
N ARG A 419 2.68 44.32 -0.18
CA ARG A 419 1.26 44.02 0.12
C ARG A 419 0.75 44.84 1.30
N ASP A 420 1.64 45.25 2.20
CA ASP A 420 1.30 46.03 3.38
C ASP A 420 1.12 47.54 3.09
N ASP A 421 1.60 48.02 1.93
CA ASP A 421 1.50 49.44 1.53
C ASP A 421 0.12 49.81 0.95
N VAL A 422 -0.78 48.83 0.80
CA VAL A 422 -2.12 49.03 0.23
C VAL A 422 -3.11 49.65 1.25
N TYR A 423 -2.73 49.75 2.54
CA TYR A 423 -3.59 50.28 3.60
C TYR A 423 -3.34 51.75 3.97
N PHE A 424 -2.98 52.63 3.02
CA PHE A 424 -3.16 54.08 3.25
C PHE A 424 -4.63 54.49 3.02
N LYS A 425 -5.46 54.25 4.03
CA LYS A 425 -6.82 54.81 4.08
C LYS A 425 -6.76 56.19 4.72
N ARG A 426 -6.74 57.27 3.91
CA ARG A 426 -7.24 58.58 4.38
C ARG A 426 -7.79 59.44 3.24
N SER A 427 -9.11 59.65 3.33
CA SER A 427 -9.93 60.77 2.85
C SER A 427 -9.40 61.62 1.68
N GLY A 428 -10.10 61.54 0.53
CA GLY A 428 -10.18 62.61 -0.47
C GLY A 428 -8.90 62.85 -1.28
N TYR A 429 -8.95 62.53 -2.57
CA TYR A 429 -7.93 62.82 -3.59
C TYR A 429 -6.63 62.01 -3.46
N LEU A 430 -6.57 60.88 -4.17
CA LEU A 430 -5.33 60.13 -4.39
C LEU A 430 -4.49 60.86 -5.47
N SER A 431 -3.59 61.73 -5.03
CA SER A 431 -2.48 62.20 -5.87
C SER A 431 -1.34 61.18 -5.76
N LEU A 432 -1.06 60.47 -6.86
CA LEU A 432 0.17 59.68 -7.00
C LEU A 432 1.35 60.64 -7.17
N MET A 433 1.89 61.11 -6.04
CA MET A 433 3.16 61.83 -5.97
C MET A 433 4.09 61.07 -5.01
N GLY A 434 4.65 59.97 -5.51
CA GLY A 434 5.82 59.30 -4.95
C GLY A 434 7.04 59.62 -5.82
N LYS A 435 8.06 60.21 -5.20
CA LYS A 435 9.26 60.79 -5.84
C LYS A 435 10.13 59.71 -6.50
N SER A 436 10.09 59.58 -7.83
CA SER A 436 11.23 59.04 -8.60
C SER A 436 11.15 59.48 -10.07
N ASN A 437 12.12 60.30 -10.47
CA ASN A 437 12.55 60.70 -11.82
C ASN A 437 11.56 60.59 -13.01
N PRO A 438 11.14 61.72 -13.62
CA PRO A 438 10.22 61.76 -14.76
C PRO A 438 10.79 61.18 -16.08
N CYS A 439 12.05 60.73 -16.11
CA CYS A 439 12.67 60.15 -17.31
C CYS A 439 12.32 58.68 -17.56
N SER A 440 11.80 57.93 -16.58
CA SER A 440 11.41 56.53 -16.78
C SER A 440 10.05 56.38 -17.48
N TRP A 441 9.11 57.30 -17.22
CA TRP A 441 7.76 57.29 -17.79
C TRP A 441 7.73 57.49 -19.31
N LEU A 442 8.61 58.33 -19.86
CA LEU A 442 8.72 58.54 -21.31
C LEU A 442 9.27 57.31 -22.06
N LYS A 443 10.08 56.47 -21.40
CA LYS A 443 10.51 55.17 -21.97
C LYS A 443 9.39 54.13 -21.95
N TRP A 444 8.50 54.19 -20.96
CA TRP A 444 7.35 53.29 -20.85
C TRP A 444 6.30 53.53 -21.94
N GLN A 445 6.08 54.78 -22.34
CA GLN A 445 5.16 55.09 -23.45
C GLN A 445 5.68 54.55 -24.80
N ALA A 446 6.99 54.64 -25.05
CA ALA A 446 7.59 54.13 -26.29
C ALA A 446 7.58 52.60 -26.40
N CYS A 447 7.79 51.88 -25.29
CA CYS A 447 7.83 50.42 -25.31
C CYS A 447 6.43 49.77 -25.44
N SER A 448 5.39 50.47 -24.99
CA SER A 448 4.00 50.02 -25.16
C SER A 448 3.42 50.38 -26.53
N ILE A 449 3.87 51.50 -27.13
CA ILE A 449 3.44 51.94 -28.47
C ILE A 449 4.03 51.05 -29.59
N GLN A 450 5.27 50.56 -29.45
CA GLN A 450 5.87 49.64 -30.43
C GLN A 450 5.24 48.23 -30.47
N ARG A 451 4.33 47.90 -29.54
CA ARG A 451 3.56 46.64 -29.55
C ARG A 451 2.21 46.73 -30.27
N PHE A 452 1.86 47.90 -30.82
CA PHE A 452 0.62 48.13 -31.57
C PHE A 452 0.91 48.82 -32.92
N ASP A 453 1.78 48.22 -33.74
CA ASP A 453 1.78 48.54 -35.17
C ASP A 453 0.76 47.65 -35.87
N GLY A 454 -0.44 48.21 -36.07
CA GLY A 454 -1.50 47.53 -36.80
C GLY A 454 -2.94 47.96 -36.50
N ALA A 455 -3.22 49.22 -36.17
CA ALA A 455 -4.51 49.86 -36.41
C ALA A 455 -4.47 51.31 -35.94
N THR A 456 -4.24 52.22 -36.88
CA THR A 456 -4.56 53.65 -36.72
C THR A 456 -6.03 53.84 -36.37
N ASN A 457 -6.29 54.75 -35.43
CA ASN A 457 -7.58 55.30 -35.01
C ASN A 457 -8.47 54.41 -34.13
N LEU A 458 -8.31 54.52 -32.81
CA LEU A 458 -9.39 54.86 -31.87
C LEU A 458 -8.78 54.90 -30.47
N ILE A 459 -9.00 55.99 -29.73
CA ILE A 459 -9.29 56.08 -28.28
C ILE A 459 -9.07 57.57 -27.92
N LYS A 460 -10.07 58.37 -28.31
CA LYS A 460 -10.43 59.60 -27.60
C LYS A 460 -11.69 59.23 -26.83
N ASN A 461 -11.60 58.77 -25.58
CA ASN A 461 -12.65 58.95 -24.56
C ASN A 461 -12.27 58.30 -23.21
N VAL A 462 -12.51 59.07 -22.15
CA VAL A 462 -12.19 58.83 -20.73
C VAL A 462 -12.95 57.64 -20.10
N LYS A 463 -13.70 56.84 -20.88
CA LYS A 463 -14.51 55.73 -20.38
C LYS A 463 -13.74 54.43 -20.11
N ASP A 464 -12.54 54.25 -20.67
CA ASP A 464 -11.77 53.01 -20.46
C ASP A 464 -11.07 52.91 -19.08
N MET A 465 -10.97 54.01 -18.33
CA MET A 465 -10.44 53.97 -16.96
C MET A 465 -11.35 53.23 -15.96
N GLU A 466 -12.64 53.09 -16.25
CA GLU A 466 -13.56 52.31 -15.39
C GLU A 466 -13.35 50.79 -15.53
N SER A 467 -12.89 50.32 -16.70
CA SER A 467 -12.55 48.91 -16.91
C SER A 467 -11.29 48.50 -16.14
N VAL A 468 -10.32 49.42 -15.99
CA VAL A 468 -9.13 49.19 -15.16
C VAL A 468 -9.48 49.14 -13.67
N ARG A 469 -10.46 49.96 -13.22
CA ARG A 469 -10.96 49.91 -11.83
C ARG A 469 -11.64 48.59 -11.46
N LYS A 470 -12.31 47.91 -12.40
CA LYS A 470 -12.90 46.58 -12.15
C LYS A 470 -11.86 45.46 -12.05
N PHE A 471 -10.64 45.67 -12.56
CA PHE A 471 -9.57 44.68 -12.52
C PHE A 471 -8.95 44.51 -11.12
N VAL A 472 -9.08 45.53 -10.25
CA VAL A 472 -8.47 45.52 -8.91
C VAL A 472 -9.47 45.15 -7.80
N CYS A 473 -10.78 45.29 -8.01
CA CYS A 473 -11.79 45.05 -6.97
C CYS A 473 -12.47 43.67 -6.98
N LYS A 474 -12.03 42.71 -7.80
CA LYS A 474 -12.59 41.34 -7.83
C LYS A 474 -11.59 40.27 -7.42
N ALA A 475 -10.75 40.61 -6.45
CA ALA A 475 -9.94 39.68 -5.67
C ALA A 475 -10.15 40.00 -4.17
N ILE A 476 -11.36 39.68 -3.69
CA ILE A 476 -11.67 39.40 -2.28
C ILE A 476 -12.42 38.07 -2.28
#